data_AF-A0A526UYM2-F1
#
_entry.id   AF-A0A526UYM2-F1
#
_cell.length_a   1.000
_cell.length_b   1.000
_cell.length_c   1.000
_cell.angle_alpha   90.00
_cell.angle_beta   90.00
_cell.angle_gamma   90.00
#
_symmetry.space_group_name_H-M   'P 1'
#
loop_
_entity.id
_entity.type
_entity.pdbx_description
1 polymer ?
#
loop_
_entity_poly.entity_id
_entity_poly.type
_entity_poly.pdbx_seq_one_letter_code
_entity_poly.pdbx_strand_id
1 'polypeptide(L)' 'MANAASMREEAESIAVKALGFVLQFILAHEPTLMRFAEETGTPPAAVGKALRSLPLGDDNHEHSI' A
#
# COMPACT_ATOMS: atom_id res chain seq x y z
N MET A 1 -21.23 12.60 -17.68
CA MET A 1 -20.20 13.59 -17.27
C MET A 1 -19.81 13.29 -15.84
N ALA A 2 -18.52 13.13 -15.56
CA ALA A 2 -18.03 13.03 -14.19
C ALA A 2 -18.23 14.37 -13.46
N ASN A 3 -18.70 14.31 -12.21
CA ASN A 3 -18.77 15.46 -11.30
C ASN A 3 -17.59 15.39 -10.32
N ALA A 4 -17.18 16.52 -9.74
CA ALA A 4 -16.08 16.63 -8.77
C ALA A 4 -16.14 15.60 -7.63
N ALA A 5 -17.34 15.24 -7.17
CA ALA A 5 -17.53 14.20 -6.16
C ALA A 5 -17.06 12.81 -6.64
N SER A 6 -17.43 12.41 -7.86
CA SER A 6 -17.04 11.13 -8.46
C SER A 6 -15.55 11.09 -8.81
N MET A 7 -14.98 12.21 -9.26
CA MET A 7 -13.53 12.31 -9.49
C MET A 7 -12.72 12.18 -8.20
N ARG A 8 -13.23 12.75 -7.10
CA ARG A 8 -12.59 12.66 -5.79
C ARG A 8 -12.62 11.22 -5.27
N GLU A 9 -13.75 10.55 -5.36
CA GLU A 9 -13.91 9.15 -4.94
C GLU A 9 -12.96 8.22 -5.72
N GLU A 10 -12.84 8.43 -7.04
CA GLU A 10 -11.91 7.70 -7.88
C GLU A 10 -10.44 7.99 -7.50
N ALA A 11 -10.10 9.26 -7.26
CA ALA A 11 -8.76 9.65 -6.81
C ALA A 11 -8.39 9.07 -5.44
N GLU A 12 -9.34 9.03 -4.50
CA GLU A 12 -9.15 8.41 -3.18
C GLU A 12 -8.90 6.90 -3.33
N SER A 13 -9.67 6.21 -4.19
CA SER A 13 -9.45 4.79 -4.51
C SER A 13 -8.06 4.53 -5.11
N ILE A 14 -7.62 5.39 -6.04
CA ILE A 14 -6.30 5.30 -6.66
C ILE A 14 -5.18 5.51 -5.64
N ALA A 15 -5.30 6.53 -4.78
CA ALA A 15 -4.29 6.84 -3.77
C ALA A 15 -4.07 5.68 -2.81
N VAL A 16 -5.16 5.04 -2.36
CA VAL A 16 -5.10 3.85 -1.48
C VAL A 16 -4.42 2.68 -2.19
N LYS A 17 -4.74 2.43 -3.47
CA LYS A 17 -4.07 1.39 -4.28
C LYS A 17 -2.58 1.64 -4.44
N ALA A 18 -2.21 2.87 -4.81
CA ALA A 18 -0.82 3.26 -5.00
C ALA A 18 0.00 3.05 -3.72
N LEU A 19 -0.55 3.43 -2.55
CA LEU A 19 0.10 3.18 -1.27
C LEU A 19 0.27 1.68 -0.99
N GLY A 20 -0.76 0.86 -1.25
CA GLY A 20 -0.68 -0.59 -1.11
C GLY A 20 0.47 -1.20 -1.93
N PHE A 21 0.61 -0.80 -3.19
CA PHE A 21 1.72 -1.24 -4.05
C PHE A 21 3.09 -0.82 -3.52
N VAL A 22 3.23 0.40 -3.01
CA VAL A 22 4.50 0.87 -2.42
C VAL A 22 4.87 0.04 -1.20
N LEU A 23 3.92 -0.24 -0.31
CA LEU A 23 4.18 -1.05 0.89
C LEU A 23 4.53 -2.50 0.52
N GLN A 24 3.86 -3.08 -0.48
CA GLN A 24 4.22 -4.40 -1.03
C GLN A 24 5.63 -4.41 -1.62
N PHE A 25 6.00 -3.39 -2.41
CA PHE A 25 7.33 -3.26 -2.99
C PHE A 25 8.42 -3.19 -1.91
N ILE A 26 8.19 -2.43 -0.84
CA ILE A 26 9.12 -2.35 0.29
C ILE A 26 9.25 -3.71 0.96
N LEU A 27 8.14 -4.41 1.23
CA LEU A 27 8.13 -5.72 1.91
C LEU A 27 8.74 -6.85 1.08
N ALA A 28 8.65 -6.77 -0.25
CA ALA A 28 9.13 -7.82 -1.16
C ALA A 28 10.67 -7.91 -1.26
N HIS A 29 11.39 -6.89 -0.79
CA HIS A 29 12.85 -6.83 -0.88
C HIS A 29 13.47 -6.43 0.46
N GLU A 30 14.06 -7.42 1.16
CA GLU A 30 14.60 -7.25 2.50
C GLU A 30 15.61 -6.09 2.65
N PRO A 31 16.57 -5.86 1.72
CA PRO A 31 17.45 -4.70 1.81
C PRO A 31 16.72 -3.36 1.74
N THR A 32 15.65 -3.27 0.93
CA THR A 32 14.81 -2.06 0.85
C THR A 32 14.03 -1.86 2.14
N LEU A 33 13.44 -2.93 2.69
CA LEU A 33 12.70 -2.90 3.95
C LEU A 33 13.59 -2.46 5.12
N MET A 34 14.78 -3.04 5.24
CA MET A 34 15.73 -2.71 6.31
C MET A 34 16.20 -1.27 6.21
N ARG A 35 16.58 -0.81 5.01
CA ARG A 35 16.96 0.59 4.78
C ARG A 35 15.83 1.57 5.10
N PHE A 36 14.61 1.27 4.65
CA PHE A 36 13.43 2.08 4.97
C PHE A 36 13.20 2.14 6.48
N ALA A 37 13.32 1.01 7.18
CA ALA A 37 13.14 0.93 8.62
C ALA A 37 14.18 1.77 9.39
N GLU A 38 15.44 1.73 8.95
CA GLU A 38 16.52 2.52 9.53
C GLU A 38 16.33 4.03 9.28
N GLU A 39 16.06 4.43 8.04
CA GLU A 39 15.93 5.84 7.67
C GLU A 39 14.69 6.51 8.31
N THR A 40 13.62 5.75 8.54
CA THR A 40 12.36 6.28 9.08
C THR A 40 12.15 6.00 10.58
N GLY A 41 12.98 5.15 11.19
CA GLY A 41 12.74 4.64 12.54
C GLY A 41 11.48 3.77 12.67
N THR A 42 10.92 3.29 11.55
CA THR A 42 9.72 2.45 11.53
C THR A 42 10.13 0.97 11.63
N PRO A 43 9.67 0.20 12.63
CA PRO A 43 9.97 -1.22 12.69
C PRO A 43 9.47 -1.96 11.43
N PRO A 44 10.22 -2.91 10.84
CA PRO A 44 9.78 -3.65 9.66
C PRO A 44 8.38 -4.27 9.80
N ALA A 45 8.04 -4.76 11.00
CA ALA A 45 6.72 -5.31 11.31
C ALA A 45 5.58 -4.28 11.21
N ALA A 46 5.85 -2.99 11.42
CA ALA A 46 4.85 -1.93 11.27
C ALA A 46 4.50 -1.69 9.80
N VAL A 47 5.42 -1.90 8.86
CA VAL A 47 5.14 -1.81 7.41
C VAL A 47 4.14 -2.88 6.99
N GLY A 48 4.32 -4.13 7.45
CA GLY A 48 3.36 -5.21 7.20
C GLY A 48 2.00 -4.98 7.85
N LYS A 49 1.97 -4.38 9.05
CA LYS A 49 0.70 -3.96 9.68
C LYS A 49 0.01 -2.85 8.90
N ALA A 50 0.76 -1.87 8.41
CA ALA A 50 0.23 -0.78 7.60
C ALA A 50 -0.41 -1.32 6.31
N LEU A 51 0.27 -2.25 5.61
CA LEU A 51 -0.29 -2.89 4.41
C LEU A 51 -1.64 -3.55 4.71
N ARG A 52 -1.72 -4.38 5.76
CA ARG A 52 -2.96 -5.07 6.19
C ARG A 52 -4.07 -4.12 6.65
N SER A 53 -3.74 -2.90 7.07
CA SER A 53 -4.73 -1.90 7.48
C SER A 53 -5.38 -1.17 6.29
N LEU A 54 -4.82 -1.31 5.09
CA LEU A 54 -5.41 -0.73 3.89
C LEU A 54 -6.61 -1.58 3.42
N PRO A 55 -7.61 -0.97 2.76
CA PRO A 55 -8.73 -1.69 2.14
C PRO A 55 -8.35 -2.82 1.17
N LEU A 56 -7.10 -2.87 0.69
CA LEU A 56 -6.56 -3.91 -0.19
C LEU A 56 -5.64 -4.91 0.53
N GLY A 57 -5.36 -4.69 1.82
CA GLY A 57 -4.48 -5.50 2.65
C GLY A 57 -5.13 -6.75 3.23
N ASP A 58 -6.44 -6.91 3.04
CA ASP A 58 -7.21 -8.11 3.34
C ASP A 58 -7.21 -8.98 2.08
N ASP A 59 -6.21 -9.84 1.96
CA ASP A 59 -6.05 -11.02 1.08
C ASP A 59 -6.88 -11.15 -0.22
N ASN A 60 -7.01 -10.09 -1.02
CA ASN A 60 -7.38 -10.23 -2.44
C ASN A 60 -6.14 -10.47 -3.31
N HIS A 61 -5.43 -11.58 -3.05
CA HIS A 61 -4.60 -12.26 -4.04
C HIS A 61 -5.48 -13.17 -4.91
N GLU A 62 -6.63 -12.70 -5.38
CA GLU A 62 -7.40 -13.42 -6.38
C GLU A 62 -6.73 -13.22 -7.75
N HIS A 63 -5.97 -14.25 -8.12
CA HIS A 63 -5.73 -14.75 -9.47
C HIS A 63 -5.88 -13.78 -10.66
N SER A 64 -4.80 -13.65 -11.44
CA SER A 64 -4.96 -13.86 -12.88
C SER A 64 -3.79 -14.64 -13.46
N ILE A 65 -4.17 -15.79 -13.99
CA ILE A 65 -3.48 -16.64 -14.96
C ILE A 65 -3.59 -15.96 -16.33
#